data_AF-A0AAD3NLS8-F1
#
_entry.id   AF-A0AAD3NLS8-F1
#
_cell.length_a   1.000
_cell.length_b   1.000
_cell.length_c   1.000
_cell.angle_alpha   90.00
_cell.angle_beta   90.00
_cell.angle_gamma   90.00
#
_symmetry.space_group_name_H-M   'P 1'
#
loop_
_entity.id
_entity.type
_entity.pdbx_description
1 polymer ?
#
loop_
_entity_poly.entity_id
_entity_poly.type
_entity_poly.pdbx_seq_one_letter_code
_entity_poly.pdbx_strand_id
1 'polypeptide(L)'
;MMDRLQSLRLQTGRSLSSRAALLQYSSHVIIEQTFKQWRGIDDFKARIAPIVYIGHGTYTTYAITNLTRIYLEESDPSSIKVAILLFDGISHPRNPDIFSAVADAKNQGVRFFTIGITPEANEPTNIAQLRLIANSPASRYLHNLQDRGIVEKVIKEITALADEGCPLAQSKCACDKGERGPSGPPGKKGRPGEDGSPGPKGQKGESGLSGLPGREGAE
;
A
#
# COMPACT_ATOMS: atom_id res chain seq x y z
N MET A 1 -6.78 -16.66 15.88
CA MET A 1 -5.94 -16.16 14.77
C MET A 1 -5.96 -14.63 14.69
N MET A 2 -7.14 -14.02 14.54
CA MET A 2 -7.26 -12.55 14.45
C MET A 2 -6.62 -11.81 15.63
N ASP A 3 -6.77 -12.28 16.87
CA ASP A 3 -6.15 -11.65 18.05
C ASP A 3 -4.62 -11.53 17.90
N ARG A 4 -4.00 -12.59 17.40
CA ARG A 4 -2.55 -12.61 17.16
C ARG A 4 -2.17 -11.65 16.04
N LEU A 5 -2.94 -11.61 14.94
CA LEU A 5 -2.70 -10.70 13.82
C LEU A 5 -2.77 -9.22 14.24
N GLN A 6 -3.68 -8.85 15.13
CA GLN A 6 -3.79 -7.48 15.64
C GLN A 6 -2.57 -7.06 16.48
N SER A 7 -1.94 -8.01 17.18
CA SER A 7 -0.74 -7.76 17.99
C SER A 7 0.57 -7.78 17.19
N LEU A 8 0.53 -8.08 15.88
CA LEU A 8 1.74 -8.18 15.06
C LEU A 8 2.37 -6.82 14.79
N ARG A 9 3.70 -6.82 14.85
CA ARG A 9 4.56 -5.74 14.33
C ARG A 9 5.40 -6.27 13.18
N LEU A 10 5.39 -5.54 12.08
CA LEU A 10 6.24 -5.80 10.93
C LEU A 10 7.69 -5.43 11.23
N GLN A 11 8.62 -5.95 10.41
CA GLN A 11 10.05 -5.57 10.50
C GLN A 11 10.25 -4.06 10.29
N THR A 12 9.33 -3.42 9.56
CA THR A 12 9.27 -1.97 9.34
C THR A 12 8.85 -1.16 10.58
N GLY A 13 8.48 -1.82 11.68
CA GLY A 13 7.91 -1.19 12.88
C GLY A 13 6.44 -0.77 12.74
N ARG A 14 5.84 -0.93 11.56
CA ARG A 14 4.42 -0.63 11.30
C ARG A 14 3.51 -1.71 11.91
N SER A 15 2.35 -1.28 12.36
CA SER A 15 1.24 -2.15 12.78
C SER A 15 0.36 -2.52 11.59
N LEU A 16 -0.14 -3.75 11.57
CA LEU A 16 -1.10 -4.19 10.57
C LEU A 16 -2.53 -3.86 10.99
N SER A 17 -3.30 -3.24 10.09
CA SER A 17 -4.76 -3.15 10.22
C SER A 17 -5.38 -4.27 9.39
N SER A 18 -6.10 -5.18 10.04
CA SER A 18 -6.75 -6.32 9.39
C SER A 18 -8.27 -6.24 9.50
N ARG A 19 -8.94 -6.70 8.45
CA ARG A 19 -10.40 -6.88 8.38
C ARG A 19 -10.66 -8.32 7.94
N ALA A 20 -11.69 -8.97 8.48
CA ALA A 20 -12.08 -10.30 8.06
C ALA A 20 -13.51 -10.33 7.48
N ALA A 21 -13.67 -11.17 6.47
CA ALA A 21 -14.96 -11.63 5.97
C ALA A 21 -15.07 -13.12 6.29
N LEU A 22 -16.30 -13.61 6.46
CA LEU A 22 -16.59 -15.00 6.79
C LEU A 22 -17.69 -15.52 5.88
N LEU A 23 -17.39 -16.64 5.24
CA LEU A 23 -18.33 -17.38 4.40
C LEU A 23 -18.37 -18.82 4.88
N GLN A 24 -19.57 -19.35 5.01
CA GLN A 24 -19.81 -20.77 5.17
C GLN A 24 -20.34 -21.31 3.84
N TYR A 25 -19.91 -22.50 3.44
CA TYR A 25 -20.39 -23.10 2.20
C TYR A 25 -20.62 -24.59 2.34
N SER A 26 -21.62 -25.07 1.61
CA SER A 26 -21.92 -26.48 1.42
C SER A 26 -22.67 -26.61 0.09
N SER A 27 -23.98 -26.92 0.08
CA SER A 27 -24.79 -26.84 -1.15
C SER A 27 -25.10 -25.41 -1.60
N HIS A 28 -25.11 -24.48 -0.66
CA HIS A 28 -25.23 -23.04 -0.89
C HIS A 28 -24.15 -22.31 -0.10
N VAL A 29 -23.93 -21.04 -0.43
CA VAL A 29 -22.95 -20.17 0.24
C VAL A 29 -23.71 -19.19 1.12
N ILE A 30 -23.36 -19.14 2.40
CA ILE A 30 -23.86 -18.18 3.37
C ILE A 30 -22.72 -17.19 3.67
N ILE A 31 -22.99 -15.90 3.47
CA ILE A 31 -22.06 -14.83 3.80
C ILE A 31 -22.42 -14.32 5.19
N GLU A 32 -21.70 -14.79 6.20
CA GLU A 32 -21.92 -14.43 7.61
C GLU A 32 -21.48 -12.99 7.91
N GLN A 33 -20.40 -12.55 7.26
CA GLN A 33 -19.89 -11.19 7.39
C GLN A 33 -19.04 -10.79 6.17
N THR A 34 -19.21 -9.56 5.67
CA THR A 34 -18.32 -8.94 4.68
C THR A 34 -17.29 -7.99 5.31
N PHE A 35 -16.35 -7.45 4.53
CA PHE A 35 -15.38 -6.48 5.03
C PHE A 35 -16.02 -5.15 5.46
N LYS A 36 -17.13 -4.76 4.85
CA LYS A 36 -17.92 -3.57 5.26
C LYS A 36 -18.57 -3.72 6.62
N GLN A 37 -18.92 -4.95 6.99
CA GLN A 37 -19.54 -5.28 8.28
C GLN A 37 -18.51 -5.51 9.39
N TRP A 38 -17.22 -5.41 9.11
CA TRP A 38 -16.17 -5.56 10.11
C TRP A 38 -16.28 -4.51 11.23
N ARG A 39 -16.50 -4.96 12.46
CA ARG A 39 -16.58 -4.12 13.68
C ARG A 39 -15.54 -4.46 14.74
N GLY A 40 -14.55 -5.29 14.40
CA GLY A 40 -13.50 -5.73 15.32
C GLY A 40 -13.62 -7.20 15.70
N ILE A 41 -12.66 -7.68 16.50
CA ILE A 41 -12.48 -9.11 16.77
C ILE A 41 -13.60 -9.68 17.63
N ASP A 42 -14.11 -8.93 18.61
CA ASP A 42 -15.14 -9.42 19.52
C ASP A 42 -16.48 -9.63 18.81
N ASP A 43 -16.88 -8.69 17.93
CA ASP A 43 -18.06 -8.85 17.05
C ASP A 43 -17.88 -10.06 16.11
N PHE A 44 -16.68 -10.22 15.55
CA PHE A 44 -16.37 -11.35 14.68
C PHE A 44 -16.49 -12.70 15.43
N LYS A 45 -15.98 -12.80 16.65
CA LYS A 45 -16.13 -14.00 17.51
C LYS A 45 -17.60 -14.26 17.83
N ALA A 46 -18.39 -13.23 18.12
CA ALA A 46 -19.82 -13.35 18.40
C ALA A 46 -20.60 -13.87 17.18
N ARG A 47 -20.22 -13.51 15.96
CA ARG A 47 -20.82 -14.04 14.72
C ARG A 47 -20.43 -15.48 14.42
N ILE A 48 -19.22 -15.91 14.81
CA ILE A 48 -18.78 -17.29 14.62
C ILE A 48 -19.49 -18.24 15.58
N ALA A 49 -19.74 -17.81 16.83
CA ALA A 49 -20.26 -18.67 17.90
C ALA A 49 -21.56 -19.44 17.54
N PRO A 50 -22.58 -18.86 16.87
CA PRO A 50 -23.82 -19.56 16.52
C PRO A 50 -23.75 -20.35 15.20
N ILE A 51 -22.63 -20.36 14.48
CA ILE A 51 -22.55 -21.02 13.17
C ILE A 51 -22.69 -22.54 13.34
N VAL A 52 -23.69 -23.10 12.66
CA VAL A 52 -23.98 -24.54 12.64
C VAL A 52 -23.56 -25.16 11.33
N TYR A 53 -23.09 -26.40 11.35
CA TYR A 53 -22.74 -27.13 10.13
C TYR A 53 -23.99 -27.36 9.25
N ILE A 54 -23.96 -26.86 8.00
CA ILE A 54 -25.12 -26.86 7.10
C ILE A 54 -25.24 -28.13 6.21
N GLY A 55 -24.15 -28.83 5.92
CA GLY A 55 -24.12 -30.09 5.15
C GLY A 55 -24.81 -30.07 3.76
N HIS A 56 -25.12 -31.27 3.25
CA HIS A 56 -25.87 -31.55 2.00
C HIS A 56 -25.08 -31.52 0.67
N GLY A 57 -23.79 -31.19 0.68
CA GLY A 57 -22.94 -31.17 -0.51
C GLY A 57 -21.83 -30.13 -0.39
N THR A 58 -20.86 -30.10 -1.30
CA THR A 58 -19.72 -29.16 -1.19
C THR A 58 -19.49 -28.47 -2.52
N TYR A 59 -20.03 -27.26 -2.67
CA TYR A 59 -19.93 -26.44 -3.87
C TYR A 59 -18.89 -25.33 -3.69
N THR A 60 -17.63 -25.75 -3.65
CA THR A 60 -16.47 -24.89 -3.38
C THR A 60 -16.33 -23.75 -4.39
N THR A 61 -16.67 -23.99 -5.66
CA THR A 61 -16.49 -22.99 -6.72
C THR A 61 -17.29 -21.71 -6.42
N TYR A 62 -18.56 -21.84 -6.00
CA TYR A 62 -19.38 -20.68 -5.67
C TYR A 62 -18.89 -19.92 -4.44
N ALA A 63 -18.30 -20.63 -3.47
CA ALA A 63 -17.70 -19.98 -2.30
C ALA A 63 -16.51 -19.12 -2.71
N ILE A 64 -15.66 -19.64 -3.59
CA ILE A 64 -14.49 -18.93 -4.12
C ILE A 64 -14.91 -17.75 -5.00
N THR A 65 -15.90 -17.92 -5.87
CA THR A 65 -16.42 -16.81 -6.69
C THR A 65 -17.00 -15.68 -5.83
N ASN A 66 -17.78 -16.01 -4.79
CA ASN A 66 -18.30 -15.00 -3.85
C ASN A 66 -17.18 -14.31 -3.07
N LEU A 67 -16.20 -15.07 -2.59
CA LEU A 67 -15.02 -14.51 -1.93
C LEU A 67 -14.27 -13.54 -2.84
N THR A 68 -14.03 -13.90 -4.09
CA THR A 68 -13.35 -13.04 -5.07
C THR A 68 -14.13 -11.75 -5.29
N ARG A 69 -15.45 -11.85 -5.39
CA ARG A 69 -16.32 -10.69 -5.53
C ARG A 69 -16.23 -9.73 -4.34
N ILE A 70 -16.26 -10.26 -3.11
CA ILE A 70 -16.11 -9.44 -1.89
C ILE A 70 -14.76 -8.71 -1.89
N TYR A 71 -13.67 -9.37 -2.28
CA TYR A 71 -12.37 -8.69 -2.42
C TYR A 71 -12.40 -7.59 -3.48
N LEU A 72 -12.99 -7.84 -4.65
CA LEU A 72 -13.05 -6.85 -5.71
C LEU A 72 -13.89 -5.62 -5.33
N GLU A 73 -14.97 -5.81 -4.57
CA GLU A 73 -15.91 -4.74 -4.23
C GLU A 73 -15.57 -4.01 -2.92
N GLU A 74 -14.86 -4.63 -1.99
CA GLU A 74 -14.70 -4.10 -0.61
C GLU A 74 -13.25 -4.01 -0.10
N SER A 75 -12.27 -4.49 -0.87
CA SER A 75 -10.84 -4.36 -0.53
C SER A 75 -10.13 -3.30 -1.36
N ASP A 76 -9.16 -2.63 -0.75
CA ASP A 76 -8.32 -1.66 -1.45
C ASP A 76 -7.29 -2.39 -2.34
N PRO A 77 -6.96 -1.87 -3.54
CA PRO A 77 -5.97 -2.48 -4.43
C PRO A 77 -4.59 -2.70 -3.79
N SER A 78 -4.18 -1.85 -2.83
CA SER A 78 -2.90 -1.99 -2.12
C SER A 78 -2.98 -2.91 -0.90
N SER A 79 -4.15 -3.49 -0.61
CA SER A 79 -4.31 -4.42 0.51
C SER A 79 -3.78 -5.80 0.17
N ILE A 80 -3.18 -6.46 1.15
CA ILE A 80 -2.79 -7.86 1.06
C ILE A 80 -4.04 -8.71 1.25
N LYS A 81 -4.36 -9.53 0.24
CA LYS A 81 -5.57 -10.35 0.21
C LYS A 81 -5.21 -11.78 0.56
N VAL A 82 -5.75 -12.28 1.67
CA VAL A 82 -5.47 -13.63 2.17
C VAL A 82 -6.77 -14.40 2.37
N ALA A 83 -6.92 -15.52 1.67
CA ALA A 83 -8.03 -16.45 1.84
C ALA A 83 -7.57 -17.70 2.59
N ILE A 84 -8.29 -18.08 3.65
CA ILE A 84 -8.07 -19.34 4.37
C ILE A 84 -9.24 -20.25 4.03
N LEU A 85 -8.97 -21.29 3.24
CA LEU A 85 -9.96 -22.26 2.80
C LEU A 85 -9.86 -23.52 3.66
N LEU A 86 -10.89 -23.78 4.45
CA LEU A 86 -11.06 -25.03 5.17
C LEU A 86 -11.76 -26.04 4.26
N PHE A 87 -11.03 -27.04 3.76
CA PHE A 87 -11.54 -27.95 2.73
C PHE A 87 -10.81 -29.30 2.76
N ASP A 88 -11.56 -30.38 2.59
CA ASP A 88 -11.07 -31.76 2.61
C ASP A 88 -10.64 -32.30 1.23
N GLY A 89 -10.91 -31.56 0.15
CA GLY A 89 -10.57 -31.97 -1.21
C GLY A 89 -11.72 -32.67 -1.93
N ILE A 90 -12.87 -32.86 -1.27
CA ILE A 90 -14.01 -33.60 -1.84
C ILE A 90 -15.16 -32.62 -2.11
N SER A 91 -15.43 -32.37 -3.39
CA SER A 91 -16.57 -31.54 -3.81
C SER A 91 -17.70 -32.40 -4.39
N HIS A 92 -18.90 -31.83 -4.39
CA HIS A 92 -20.06 -32.50 -4.99
C HIS A 92 -19.78 -32.78 -6.49
N PRO A 93 -20.23 -33.92 -7.08
CA PRO A 93 -19.94 -34.24 -8.48
C PRO A 93 -20.45 -33.22 -9.51
N ARG A 94 -21.44 -32.40 -9.14
CA ARG A 94 -21.95 -31.27 -9.95
C ARG A 94 -21.32 -29.92 -9.60
N ASN A 95 -20.34 -29.89 -8.70
CA ASN A 95 -19.59 -28.67 -8.46
C ASN A 95 -18.84 -28.29 -9.75
N PRO A 96 -18.93 -27.04 -10.21
CA PRO A 96 -18.18 -26.60 -11.39
C PRO A 96 -16.67 -26.71 -11.19
N ASP A 97 -15.90 -26.38 -12.21
CA ASP A 97 -14.44 -26.37 -12.09
C ASP A 97 -13.99 -25.41 -10.98
N ILE A 98 -13.25 -25.93 -10.00
CA ILE A 98 -12.71 -25.15 -8.86
C ILE A 98 -11.49 -24.36 -9.33
N PHE A 99 -10.70 -24.93 -10.25
CA PHE A 99 -9.38 -24.41 -10.58
C PHE A 99 -9.46 -23.10 -11.37
N SER A 100 -10.42 -22.94 -12.27
CA SER A 100 -10.73 -21.65 -12.92
C SER A 100 -11.07 -20.56 -11.90
N ALA A 101 -12.01 -20.83 -10.98
CA ALA A 101 -12.37 -19.85 -9.95
C ALA A 101 -11.21 -19.49 -9.02
N VAL A 102 -10.36 -20.47 -8.68
CA VAL A 102 -9.12 -20.23 -7.91
C VAL A 102 -8.13 -19.40 -8.72
N ALA A 103 -7.92 -19.72 -10.00
CA ALA A 103 -7.01 -19.00 -10.87
C ALA A 103 -7.43 -17.53 -10.98
N ASP A 104 -8.72 -17.27 -11.18
CA ASP A 104 -9.28 -15.92 -11.21
C ASP A 104 -9.01 -15.20 -9.89
N ALA A 105 -9.28 -15.83 -8.75
CA ALA A 105 -9.02 -15.27 -7.43
C ALA A 105 -7.52 -14.95 -7.21
N LYS A 106 -6.63 -15.86 -7.60
CA LYS A 106 -5.18 -15.68 -7.52
C LYS A 106 -4.69 -14.54 -8.42
N ASN A 107 -5.27 -14.41 -9.62
CA ASN A 107 -5.01 -13.30 -10.54
C ASN A 107 -5.44 -11.94 -9.96
N GLN A 108 -6.48 -11.92 -9.10
CA GLN A 108 -6.88 -10.72 -8.34
C GLN A 108 -5.99 -10.44 -7.11
N GLY A 109 -4.90 -11.18 -6.93
CA GLY A 109 -3.93 -11.01 -5.85
C GLY A 109 -4.26 -11.76 -4.56
N VAL A 110 -5.28 -12.64 -4.56
CA VAL A 110 -5.63 -13.44 -3.38
C VAL A 110 -4.58 -14.53 -3.14
N ARG A 111 -4.09 -14.63 -1.91
CA ARG A 111 -3.19 -15.69 -1.44
C ARG A 111 -4.00 -16.74 -0.67
N PHE A 112 -4.09 -17.95 -1.21
CA PHE A 112 -4.83 -19.07 -0.63
C PHE A 112 -3.96 -19.88 0.32
N PHE A 113 -4.43 -20.00 1.56
CA PHE A 113 -4.04 -21.03 2.52
C PHE A 113 -5.12 -22.10 2.53
N THR A 114 -4.77 -23.31 2.13
CA THR A 114 -5.68 -24.45 2.14
C THR A 114 -5.40 -25.29 3.37
N ILE A 115 -6.43 -25.55 4.17
CA ILE A 115 -6.33 -26.34 5.40
C ILE A 115 -7.26 -27.55 5.27
N GLY A 116 -6.65 -28.74 5.19
CA GLY A 116 -7.34 -30.02 5.25
C GLY A 116 -8.01 -30.22 6.61
N ILE A 117 -9.34 -30.35 6.64
CA ILE A 117 -10.10 -30.42 7.91
C ILE A 117 -10.46 -31.83 8.36
N THR A 118 -10.41 -32.81 7.46
CA THR A 118 -10.73 -34.21 7.75
C THR A 118 -9.54 -35.13 7.45
N PRO A 119 -9.54 -36.39 7.94
CA PRO A 119 -8.50 -37.36 7.59
C PRO A 119 -8.38 -37.61 6.08
N GLU A 120 -9.48 -37.55 5.33
CA GLU A 120 -9.51 -37.73 3.88
C GLU A 120 -8.68 -36.67 3.16
N ALA A 121 -8.48 -35.49 3.75
CA ALA A 121 -7.60 -34.47 3.21
C ALA A 121 -6.13 -34.93 3.11
N ASN A 122 -5.74 -35.99 3.82
CA ASN A 122 -4.41 -36.59 3.76
C ASN A 122 -4.26 -37.64 2.65
N GLU A 123 -5.34 -38.01 1.96
CA GLU A 123 -5.26 -38.93 0.83
C GLU A 123 -4.46 -38.32 -0.33
N PRO A 124 -3.58 -39.08 -1.01
CA PRO A 124 -2.70 -38.52 -2.04
C PRO A 124 -3.43 -37.77 -3.16
N THR A 125 -4.61 -38.24 -3.56
CA THR A 125 -5.46 -37.61 -4.57
C THR A 125 -6.00 -36.26 -4.09
N ASN A 126 -6.49 -36.20 -2.85
CA ASN A 126 -7.03 -35.00 -2.25
C ASN A 126 -5.92 -33.98 -1.97
N ILE A 127 -4.76 -34.41 -1.47
CA ILE A 127 -3.57 -33.55 -1.32
C ILE A 127 -3.19 -32.92 -2.66
N ALA A 128 -3.20 -33.67 -3.76
CA ALA A 128 -2.87 -33.14 -5.08
C ALA A 128 -3.85 -32.03 -5.49
N GLN A 129 -5.16 -32.22 -5.24
CA GLN A 129 -6.17 -31.20 -5.49
C GLN A 129 -5.99 -29.97 -4.59
N LEU A 130 -5.81 -30.16 -3.28
CA LEU A 130 -5.62 -29.07 -2.31
C LEU A 130 -4.36 -28.25 -2.61
N ARG A 131 -3.30 -28.91 -3.11
CA ARG A 131 -2.05 -28.26 -3.56
C ARG A 131 -2.27 -27.32 -4.74
N LEU A 132 -3.15 -27.66 -5.68
CA LEU A 132 -3.49 -26.79 -6.81
C LEU A 132 -4.31 -25.56 -6.36
N ILE A 133 -5.11 -25.72 -5.31
CA ILE A 133 -5.90 -24.62 -4.73
C ILE A 133 -5.00 -23.67 -3.93
N ALA A 134 -4.11 -24.22 -3.09
CA ALA A 134 -3.17 -23.45 -2.29
C ALA A 134 -2.21 -22.61 -3.16
N ASN A 135 -1.63 -21.56 -2.58
CA ASN A 135 -0.52 -20.86 -3.22
C ASN A 135 0.77 -21.68 -3.19
N SER A 136 1.71 -21.37 -4.09
CA SER A 136 3.03 -21.99 -4.13
C SER A 136 4.03 -21.23 -3.25
N PRO A 137 4.96 -21.92 -2.57
CA PRO A 137 5.11 -23.38 -2.49
C PRO A 137 4.14 -24.02 -1.49
N ALA A 138 3.69 -25.25 -1.78
CA ALA A 138 2.69 -25.95 -0.97
C ALA A 138 3.11 -26.12 0.51
N SER A 139 4.40 -26.23 0.81
CA SER A 139 4.92 -26.30 2.18
C SER A 139 4.59 -25.09 3.07
N ARG A 140 4.25 -23.94 2.46
CA ARG A 140 3.90 -22.70 3.17
C ARG A 140 2.38 -22.46 3.22
N TYR A 141 1.63 -22.96 2.23
CA TYR A 141 0.22 -22.62 2.03
C TYR A 141 -0.75 -23.80 2.15
N LEU A 142 -0.27 -25.04 2.13
CA LEU A 142 -1.09 -26.24 2.34
C LEU A 142 -0.75 -26.84 3.70
N HIS A 143 -1.76 -27.00 4.53
CA HIS A 143 -1.62 -27.56 5.87
C HIS A 143 -2.79 -28.49 6.22
N ASN A 144 -2.66 -29.25 7.31
CA ASN A 144 -3.77 -29.99 7.89
C ASN A 144 -4.19 -29.36 9.23
N LEU A 145 -5.48 -29.40 9.58
CA LEU A 145 -6.00 -28.93 10.85
C LEU A 145 -5.40 -29.69 12.05
N GLN A 146 -4.98 -30.94 11.84
CA GLN A 146 -4.29 -31.78 12.84
C GLN A 146 -2.82 -31.35 13.07
N ASP A 147 -2.26 -30.49 12.22
CA ASP A 147 -0.88 -30.03 12.38
C ASP A 147 -0.73 -29.19 13.64
N ARG A 148 0.28 -29.55 14.44
CA ARG A 148 0.64 -28.75 15.62
C ARG A 148 1.09 -27.36 15.21
N GLY A 149 0.56 -26.36 15.92
CA GLY A 149 0.91 -24.96 15.72
C GLY A 149 0.50 -24.40 14.37
N ILE A 150 -0.58 -24.94 13.76
CA ILE A 150 -1.06 -24.48 12.45
C ILE A 150 -1.33 -22.97 12.43
N VAL A 151 -1.95 -22.44 13.49
CA VAL A 151 -2.25 -21.01 13.57
C VAL A 151 -0.98 -20.17 13.53
N GLU A 152 0.07 -20.60 14.23
CA GLU A 152 1.38 -19.94 14.26
C GLU A 152 2.08 -20.01 12.89
N LYS A 153 2.01 -21.15 12.21
CA LYS A 153 2.57 -21.31 10.85
C LYS A 153 1.90 -20.36 9.85
N VAL A 154 0.58 -20.32 9.83
CA VAL A 154 -0.18 -19.44 8.93
C VAL A 154 0.09 -17.97 9.25
N ILE A 155 0.10 -17.59 10.53
CA ILE A 155 0.41 -16.22 10.93
C ILE A 155 1.83 -15.82 10.49
N LYS A 156 2.82 -16.69 10.69
CA LYS A 156 4.20 -16.45 10.24
C LYS A 156 4.25 -16.15 8.75
N GLU A 157 3.49 -16.90 7.95
CA GLU A 157 3.43 -16.69 6.50
C GLU A 157 2.73 -15.38 6.12
N ILE A 158 1.63 -15.03 6.79
CA ILE A 158 0.94 -13.75 6.57
C ILE A 158 1.86 -12.57 6.92
N THR A 159 2.64 -12.68 7.99
CA THR A 159 3.63 -11.66 8.34
C THR A 159 4.69 -11.52 7.25
N ALA A 160 5.20 -12.63 6.72
CA ALA A 160 6.17 -12.60 5.62
C ALA A 160 5.59 -11.93 4.37
N LEU A 161 4.35 -12.28 3.99
CA LEU A 161 3.63 -11.61 2.89
C LEU A 161 3.47 -10.10 3.13
N ALA A 162 3.27 -9.71 4.39
CA ALA A 162 3.16 -8.31 4.78
C ALA A 162 4.47 -7.54 4.75
N ASP A 163 5.57 -8.16 5.17
CA ASP A 163 6.90 -7.57 5.04
C ASP A 163 7.33 -7.44 3.57
N GLU A 164 6.96 -8.38 2.69
CA GLU A 164 7.20 -8.30 1.25
C GLU A 164 6.33 -7.23 0.56
N GLY A 165 5.04 -7.18 0.87
CA GLY A 165 4.08 -6.26 0.27
C GLY A 165 4.19 -4.82 0.78
N CYS A 166 4.77 -4.63 1.97
CA CYS A 166 5.16 -3.34 2.50
C CYS A 166 6.69 -3.26 2.46
N PRO A 167 7.31 -3.00 1.29
CA PRO A 167 8.75 -2.78 1.24
C PRO A 167 9.07 -1.74 2.32
N LEU A 168 10.06 -2.06 3.17
CA LEU A 168 10.73 -1.07 4.01
C LEU A 168 10.81 0.17 3.15
N ALA A 169 10.06 1.22 3.53
CA ALA A 169 10.13 2.48 2.84
C ALA A 169 11.61 2.70 2.65
N GLN A 170 12.07 2.63 1.40
CA GLN A 170 13.45 2.89 1.09
C GLN A 170 13.65 4.26 1.69
N SER A 171 14.33 4.27 2.83
CA SER A 171 14.66 5.42 3.64
C SER A 171 15.75 6.13 2.87
N LYS A 172 15.29 6.66 1.73
CA LYS A 172 15.91 7.30 0.59
C LYS A 172 14.88 7.15 -0.55
N CYS A 173 13.83 7.97 -0.51
CA CYS A 173 13.60 8.76 -1.71
C CYS A 173 14.88 9.60 -1.92
N ALA A 174 15.94 8.96 -2.42
CA ALA A 174 17.03 9.65 -3.06
C ALA A 174 16.48 10.06 -4.42
N CYS A 175 15.58 11.04 -4.41
CA CYS A 175 15.67 12.02 -5.46
C CYS A 175 17.02 12.69 -5.17
N ASP A 176 18.07 12.28 -5.88
CA ASP A 176 19.20 13.18 -6.07
C ASP A 176 18.54 14.47 -6.55
N LYS A 177 18.56 15.48 -5.69
CA LYS A 177 18.11 16.81 -6.05
C LYS A 177 18.94 17.13 -7.28
N GLY A 178 18.30 17.10 -8.46
CA GLY A 178 18.99 17.33 -9.72
C GLY A 178 19.88 18.55 -9.56
N GLU A 179 21.11 18.48 -10.07
CA GLU A 179 22.07 19.56 -9.91
C GLU A 179 21.37 20.89 -10.19
N ARG A 180 21.60 21.88 -9.31
CA ARG A 180 21.03 23.21 -9.49
C ARG A 180 21.35 23.63 -10.92
N GLY A 181 20.30 23.87 -11.71
CA GLY A 181 20.47 24.33 -13.09
C GLY A 181 21.45 25.51 -13.12
N PRO A 182 22.25 25.65 -14.19
CA PRO A 182 23.24 26.71 -14.27
C PRO A 182 22.59 28.06 -13.97
N SER A 183 23.30 28.93 -13.25
CA SER A 183 22.85 30.30 -13.02
C SER A 183 22.44 30.93 -14.35
N GLY A 184 21.30 31.62 -14.36
CA GLY A 184 20.86 32.34 -15.54
C GLY A 184 21.95 33.30 -16.04
N PRO A 185 22.00 33.59 -17.36
CA PRO A 185 22.98 34.51 -17.90
C PRO A 185 22.92 35.86 -17.17
N PRO A 186 24.06 36.54 -16.97
CA PRO A 186 24.08 37.87 -16.38
C PRO A 186 23.08 38.81 -17.06
N GLY A 187 22.34 39.57 -16.26
CA GLY A 187 21.43 40.59 -16.78
C GLY A 187 22.18 41.54 -17.72
N LYS A 188 21.52 41.98 -18.80
CA LYS A 188 22.11 42.95 -19.73
C LYS A 188 22.55 44.19 -18.94
N LYS A 189 23.78 44.67 -19.20
CA LYS A 189 24.28 45.92 -18.60
C LYS A 189 23.24 47.01 -18.81
N GLY A 190 22.89 47.72 -17.74
CA GLY A 190 21.98 48.86 -17.80
C GLY A 190 22.46 49.86 -18.86
N ARG A 191 21.53 50.56 -19.50
CA ARG A 191 21.89 51.63 -20.43
C ARG A 191 22.77 52.65 -19.69
N PRO A 192 23.83 53.17 -20.32
CA PRO A 192 24.57 54.31 -19.77
C PRO A 192 23.57 55.40 -19.37
N GLY A 193 23.79 56.03 -18.20
CA GLY A 193 22.99 57.17 -17.79
C GLY A 193 23.09 58.27 -18.83
N GLU A 194 22.02 59.04 -19.00
CA GLU A 194 22.07 60.21 -19.87
C GLU A 194 23.12 61.21 -19.34
N ASP A 195 23.92 61.75 -20.26
CA ASP A 195 24.94 62.74 -19.90
C ASP A 195 24.26 63.93 -19.20
N GLY A 196 24.85 64.36 -18.08
CA GLY A 196 24.35 65.50 -17.33
C GLY A 196 24.33 66.76 -18.20
N SER A 197 23.28 67.58 -18.04
CA SER A 197 23.18 68.86 -18.72
C SER A 197 24.44 69.72 -18.46
N PRO A 198 25.03 70.35 -19.49
CA PRO A 198 26.19 71.23 -19.30
C PRO A 198 25.93 72.28 -18.21
N GLY A 199 26.93 72.46 -17.34
CA GLY A 199 26.83 73.42 -16.23
C GLY A 199 26.63 74.85 -16.75
N PRO A 200 25.97 75.72 -15.97
CA PRO A 200 25.80 77.13 -16.35
C PRO A 200 27.16 77.81 -16.52
N LYS A 201 27.30 78.58 -17.59
CA LYS A 201 28.51 79.37 -17.87
C LYS A 201 28.77 80.34 -16.71
N GLY A 202 30.00 80.35 -16.19
CA GLY A 202 30.39 81.20 -15.06
C GLY A 202 30.15 82.70 -15.31
N GLN A 203 29.84 83.43 -14.24
CA GLN A 203 29.66 84.88 -14.30
C GLN A 203 31.00 85.57 -14.60
N LYS A 204 30.99 86.58 -15.45
CA LYS A 204 32.16 87.40 -15.77
C LYS A 204 32.57 88.19 -14.51
N GLY A 205 33.85 88.13 -14.13
CA GLY A 205 34.37 88.84 -12.96
C GLY A 205 34.17 90.36 -13.03
N GLU A 206 33.94 90.97 -11.87
CA GLU A 206 33.77 92.42 -11.72
C GLU A 206 35.06 93.15 -12.11
N SER A 207 34.93 94.31 -12.76
CA SER A 207 36.07 95.15 -13.14
C SER A 207 36.71 95.75 -11.88
N GLY A 208 38.05 95.71 -11.79
CA GLY A 208 38.79 96.21 -10.63
C GLY A 208 38.63 97.72 -10.43
N LEU A 209 38.63 98.14 -9.16
CA LEU A 209 38.53 99.54 -8.74
C LEU A 209 39.71 100.35 -9.28
N SER A 210 39.44 101.51 -9.88
CA SER A 210 40.45 102.45 -10.35
C SER A 210 41.29 102.97 -9.17
N GLY A 211 42.62 103.02 -9.34
CA GLY A 211 43.55 103.44 -8.28
C GLY A 211 43.37 104.90 -7.86
N LEU A 212 43.55 105.16 -6.57
CA LEU A 212 43.49 106.49 -5.95
C LEU A 212 44.62 107.40 -6.49
N PRO A 213 44.33 108.63 -6.94
CA PRO A 213 45.36 109.59 -7.29
C PRO A 213 46.06 110.22 -6.07
N GLY A 214 47.36 110.51 -6.19
CA GLY A 214 48.13 111.46 -5.35
C GLY A 214 49.43 110.88 -4.78
N ARG A 215 50.53 111.64 -4.66
CA ARG A 215 50.66 113.07 -4.33
C ARG A 215 51.62 113.82 -5.25
N GLU A 216 51.33 115.11 -5.47
CA GLU A 216 52.28 116.11 -5.94
C GLU A 216 53.42 116.32 -4.93
N GLY A 217 54.65 116.42 -5.41
CA GLY A 217 55.81 116.85 -4.63
C GLY A 217 55.93 118.38 -4.66
N ALA A 218 56.17 118.97 -3.49
CA ALA A 218 56.37 120.41 -3.30
C ALA A 218 57.86 120.80 -3.42
N GLU A 219 58.08 121.95 -4.07
CA GLU A 219 59.27 122.84 -4.17
C GLU A 219 60.69 122.25 -4.29
#